data_AF-A0A557R1M6-F1
#
_entry.id   AF-A0A557R1M6-F1
#
_cell.length_a   1.000
_cell.length_b   1.000
_cell.length_c   1.000
_cell.angle_alpha   90.00
_cell.angle_beta   90.00
_cell.angle_gamma   90.00
#
_symmetry.space_group_name_H-M   'P 1'
#
loop_
_entity.id
_entity.type
_entity.pdbx_description
1 polymer ?
#
loop_
_entity_poly.entity_id
_entity_poly.type
_entity_poly.pdbx_seq_one_letter_code
_entity_poly.pdbx_strand_id
1 'polypeptide(L)'
;MAIATFRGEKSVSAIADKLFVKLTPKQREKAEAALIKENPQLRELATVPQGAILRVPELPELRAKTNRSLENPDAQIARNLAEAVSDYGNRLGERFKTVQKDGKEQLAVLKSGELRKALADAPAYRTIADETAKALDARAAGLGDRQKAVDAAIKQAIAALDVGKR
;
A
#
# COMPACT_ATOMS: atom_id res chain seq x y z
N MET A 1 -11.38 11.75 6.40
CA MET A 1 -12.78 12.22 6.40
C MET A 1 -13.42 11.79 5.09
N ALA A 2 -14.67 11.31 5.09
CA ALA A 2 -15.31 10.92 3.84
C ALA A 2 -15.59 12.14 2.95
N ILE A 3 -15.46 11.97 1.63
CA ILE A 3 -15.83 12.99 0.65
C ILE A 3 -16.94 12.46 -0.25
N ALA A 4 -17.73 13.34 -0.85
CA ALA A 4 -18.76 13.02 -1.82
C ALA A 4 -18.73 14.02 -2.96
N THR A 5 -19.16 13.62 -4.16
CA THR A 5 -19.30 14.55 -5.28
C THR A 5 -20.72 15.09 -5.35
N PHE A 6 -20.87 16.41 -5.41
CA PHE A 6 -22.13 17.07 -5.74
C PHE A 6 -22.53 16.71 -7.17
N ARG A 7 -23.74 16.17 -7.36
CA ARG A 7 -24.25 15.73 -8.67
C ARG A 7 -25.38 16.61 -9.20
N GLY A 8 -25.55 17.81 -8.66
CA GLY A 8 -26.66 18.69 -9.02
C GLY A 8 -27.94 18.41 -8.22
N GLU A 9 -27.79 17.95 -6.96
CA GLU A 9 -28.93 17.74 -6.07
C GLU A 9 -29.72 19.05 -5.87
N LYS A 10 -31.05 18.96 -5.89
CA LYS A 10 -31.95 20.13 -5.84
C LYS A 10 -32.06 20.81 -4.47
N SER A 11 -31.60 20.14 -3.40
CA SER A 11 -31.65 20.65 -2.03
C SER A 11 -30.59 19.97 -1.14
N VAL A 12 -30.23 20.61 -0.02
CA VAL A 12 -29.33 20.03 0.99
C VAL A 12 -29.93 18.75 1.57
N SER A 13 -31.26 18.70 1.73
CA SER A 13 -32.01 17.51 2.13
C SER A 13 -31.78 16.33 1.19
N ALA A 14 -31.79 16.56 -0.12
CA ALA A 14 -31.54 15.53 -1.12
C ALA A 14 -30.10 15.01 -1.06
N ILE A 15 -29.14 15.88 -0.72
CA ILE A 15 -27.76 15.49 -0.43
C ILE A 15 -27.73 14.61 0.82
N ALA A 16 -28.35 15.03 1.92
CA ALA A 16 -28.39 14.28 3.18
C ALA A 16 -29.02 12.89 3.01
N ASP A 17 -30.15 12.78 2.32
CA ASP A 17 -30.83 11.52 2.04
C ASP A 17 -30.00 10.56 1.15
N LYS A 18 -29.10 11.11 0.33
CA LYS A 18 -28.17 10.33 -0.50
C LYS A 18 -26.93 9.89 0.27
N LEU A 19 -26.52 10.66 1.27
CA LEU A 19 -25.35 10.39 2.11
C LEU A 19 -25.64 9.46 3.29
N PHE A 20 -26.86 9.48 3.86
CA PHE A 20 -27.21 8.71 5.04
C PHE A 20 -28.40 7.76 4.79
N VAL A 21 -28.48 6.67 5.55
CA VAL A 21 -29.56 5.67 5.45
C VAL A 21 -30.67 6.00 6.45
N LYS A 22 -31.93 5.92 6.00
CA LYS A 22 -33.14 5.98 6.86
C LYS A 22 -33.15 7.17 7.84
N LEU A 23 -33.02 8.38 7.32
CA LEU A 23 -33.12 9.61 8.13
C LEU A 23 -34.56 9.86 8.61
N THR A 24 -34.74 10.09 9.91
CA THR A 24 -35.96 10.72 10.44
C THR A 24 -35.93 12.25 10.22
N PRO A 25 -37.07 12.97 10.32
CA PRO A 25 -37.10 14.42 10.11
C PRO A 25 -36.09 15.19 10.99
N LYS A 26 -36.01 14.85 12.29
CA LYS A 26 -35.05 15.47 13.22
C LYS A 26 -33.59 15.15 12.88
N GLN A 27 -33.32 13.95 12.38
CA GLN A 27 -31.98 13.53 11.96
C GLN A 27 -31.56 14.18 10.64
N ARG A 28 -32.53 14.43 9.76
CA ARG A 28 -32.31 15.15 8.50
C ARG A 28 -31.89 16.59 8.77
N GLU A 29 -32.60 17.31 9.64
CA GLU A 29 -32.21 18.68 10.04
C GLU A 29 -30.80 18.72 10.66
N LYS A 30 -30.48 17.77 11.55
CA LYS A 30 -29.12 17.63 12.10
C LYS A 30 -28.08 17.38 11.01
N ALA A 31 -28.35 16.49 10.06
CA ALA A 31 -27.45 16.16 8.97
C ALA A 31 -27.25 17.36 8.02
N GLU A 32 -28.30 18.10 7.72
CA GLU A 32 -28.24 19.32 6.90
C GLU A 32 -27.40 20.42 7.57
N ALA A 33 -27.65 20.67 8.86
CA ALA A 33 -26.87 21.65 9.62
C ALA A 33 -25.37 21.27 9.67
N ALA A 34 -25.07 19.99 9.88
CA ALA A 34 -23.70 19.48 9.87
C ALA A 34 -23.06 19.56 8.47
N LEU A 35 -23.82 19.26 7.40
CA LEU A 35 -23.35 19.35 6.01
C LEU A 35 -23.02 20.80 5.63
N ILE A 36 -23.87 21.76 6.01
CA ILE A 36 -23.65 23.18 5.77
C ILE A 36 -22.45 23.70 6.59
N LYS A 37 -22.27 23.19 7.82
CA LYS A 37 -21.13 23.55 8.67
C LYS A 37 -19.80 23.13 8.04
N GLU A 38 -19.71 21.90 7.54
CA GLU A 38 -18.50 21.38 6.88
C GLU A 38 -18.34 21.87 5.43
N ASN A 39 -19.42 22.31 4.79
CA ASN A 39 -19.44 22.81 3.40
C ASN A 39 -20.26 24.10 3.31
N PRO A 40 -19.67 25.26 3.69
CA PRO A 40 -20.37 26.54 3.65
C PRO A 40 -20.95 26.89 2.27
N GLN A 41 -20.35 26.38 1.18
CA GLN A 41 -20.86 26.58 -0.18
C GLN A 41 -22.27 26.01 -0.40
N LEU A 42 -22.74 25.06 0.42
CA LEU A 42 -24.09 24.51 0.31
C LEU A 42 -25.20 25.49 0.73
N ARG A 43 -24.85 26.62 1.38
CA ARG A 43 -25.82 27.69 1.68
C ARG A 43 -26.39 28.32 0.41
N GLU A 44 -25.57 28.38 -0.64
CA GLU A 44 -25.94 28.90 -1.96
C GLU A 44 -25.85 27.78 -2.99
N LEU A 45 -26.73 26.79 -2.87
CA LEU A 45 -26.73 25.59 -3.70
C LEU A 45 -26.70 25.85 -5.21
N ALA A 46 -27.25 26.99 -5.67
CA ALA A 46 -27.25 27.41 -7.07
C ALA A 46 -25.84 27.78 -7.60
N THR A 47 -24.90 28.13 -6.73
CA THR A 47 -23.53 28.51 -7.11
C THR A 47 -22.56 27.32 -7.08
N VAL A 48 -22.99 26.17 -6.55
CA VAL A 48 -22.16 24.96 -6.46
C VAL A 48 -22.16 24.24 -7.81
N PRO A 49 -21.00 24.14 -8.50
CA PRO A 49 -20.94 23.44 -9.78
C PRO A 49 -21.10 21.93 -9.57
N GLN A 50 -21.78 21.27 -10.52
CA GLN A 50 -21.79 19.81 -10.57
C GLN A 50 -20.34 19.29 -10.65
N GLY A 51 -20.01 18.30 -9.83
CA GLY A 51 -18.64 17.81 -9.67
C GLY A 51 -17.91 18.36 -8.45
N ALA A 52 -18.47 19.35 -7.74
CA ALA A 52 -17.86 19.89 -6.52
C ALA A 52 -17.65 18.81 -5.44
N ILE A 53 -16.52 18.90 -4.73
CA ILE A 53 -16.18 17.99 -3.64
C ILE A 53 -16.86 18.49 -2.36
N LEU A 54 -17.63 17.60 -1.73
CA LEU A 54 -18.32 17.81 -0.47
C LEU A 54 -17.64 16.97 0.62
N ARG A 55 -17.37 17.60 1.76
CA ARG A 55 -16.90 16.96 2.99
C ARG A 55 -18.09 16.35 3.71
N VAL A 56 -18.06 15.05 3.94
CA VAL A 56 -19.16 14.37 4.63
C VAL A 56 -18.89 14.38 6.13
N PRO A 57 -19.75 15.01 6.95
CA PRO A 57 -19.56 15.05 8.39
C PRO A 57 -19.68 13.66 8.99
N GLU A 58 -18.82 13.34 9.95
CA GLU A 58 -18.91 12.12 10.75
C GLU A 58 -19.96 12.33 11.85
N LEU A 59 -21.14 11.72 11.68
CA LEU A 59 -22.25 11.78 12.64
C LEU A 59 -22.45 10.38 13.24
N PRO A 60 -21.93 10.10 14.46
CA PRO A 60 -21.94 8.74 15.02
C PRO A 60 -23.35 8.17 15.26
N GLU A 61 -24.35 9.05 15.40
CA GLU A 61 -25.77 8.68 15.53
C GLU A 61 -26.41 8.25 14.19
N LEU A 62 -25.76 8.51 13.04
CA LEU A 62 -26.31 8.28 11.71
C LEU A 62 -25.45 7.32 10.89
N ARG A 63 -26.10 6.36 10.24
CA ARG A 63 -25.41 5.42 9.35
C ARG A 63 -25.23 6.06 7.97
N ALA A 64 -23.98 6.35 7.60
CA ALA A 64 -23.63 6.72 6.24
C ALA A 64 -23.95 5.58 5.26
N LYS A 65 -24.46 5.92 4.08
CA LYS A 65 -24.62 4.97 2.97
C LYS A 65 -23.23 4.52 2.53
N THR A 66 -22.97 3.23 2.57
CA THR A 66 -21.66 2.67 2.21
C THR A 66 -21.57 2.55 0.69
N ASN A 67 -21.25 3.66 0.01
CA ASN A 67 -21.04 3.69 -1.43
C ASN A 67 -19.54 3.94 -1.68
N ARG A 68 -18.93 3.35 -2.73
CA ARG A 68 -17.50 3.61 -3.08
C ARG A 68 -17.14 5.10 -3.14
N SER A 69 -18.10 5.94 -3.51
CA SER A 69 -17.97 7.40 -3.56
C SER A 69 -17.80 8.08 -2.20
N LEU A 70 -18.02 7.38 -1.08
CA LEU A 70 -18.02 7.90 0.28
C LEU A 70 -16.88 7.31 1.13
N GLU A 71 -15.99 6.51 0.53
CA GLU A 71 -14.79 6.09 1.23
C GLU A 71 -13.86 7.31 1.44
N ASN A 72 -13.22 7.35 2.60
CA ASN A 72 -12.19 8.33 2.89
C ASN A 72 -11.04 8.16 1.87
N PRO A 73 -10.73 9.17 1.03
CA PRO A 73 -9.70 9.04 0.01
C PRO A 73 -8.35 8.71 0.63
N ASP A 74 -8.06 9.23 1.81
CA ASP A 74 -6.83 8.92 2.55
C ASP A 74 -6.74 7.43 2.89
N ALA A 75 -7.86 6.82 3.29
CA ALA A 75 -7.92 5.40 3.62
C ALA A 75 -7.82 4.51 2.36
N GLN A 76 -8.34 4.99 1.23
CA GLN A 76 -8.22 4.30 -0.06
C GLN A 76 -6.77 4.37 -0.59
N ILE A 77 -6.14 5.55 -0.52
CA ILE A 77 -4.73 5.73 -0.90
C ILE A 77 -3.84 4.88 0.00
N ALA A 78 -4.07 4.90 1.32
CA ALA A 78 -3.32 4.09 2.27
C ALA A 78 -3.46 2.59 1.96
N ARG A 79 -4.67 2.10 1.66
CA ARG A 79 -4.91 0.71 1.24
C ARG A 79 -4.16 0.35 -0.03
N ASN A 80 -4.30 1.16 -1.08
CA ASN A 80 -3.65 0.91 -2.37
C ASN A 80 -2.12 0.93 -2.23
N LEU A 81 -1.59 1.84 -1.42
CA LEU A 81 -0.16 1.92 -1.16
C LEU A 81 0.34 0.72 -0.35
N ALA A 82 -0.40 0.29 0.67
CA ALA A 82 -0.08 -0.91 1.43
C ALA A 82 -0.08 -2.16 0.56
N GLU A 83 -1.06 -2.30 -0.33
CA GLU A 83 -1.13 -3.40 -1.32
C GLU A 83 0.08 -3.37 -2.26
N ALA A 84 0.38 -2.22 -2.88
CA ALA A 84 1.52 -2.08 -3.77
C ALA A 84 2.87 -2.39 -3.09
N VAL A 85 3.05 -1.94 -1.85
CA VAL A 85 4.25 -2.20 -1.05
C VAL A 85 4.34 -3.68 -0.66
N SER A 86 3.22 -4.31 -0.30
CA SER A 86 3.14 -5.76 -0.03
C SER A 86 3.51 -6.59 -1.26
N ASP A 87 2.94 -6.26 -2.43
CA ASP A 87 3.23 -6.94 -3.70
C ASP A 87 4.69 -6.76 -4.14
N TYR A 88 5.25 -5.58 -3.90
CA TYR A 88 6.68 -5.36 -4.10
C TYR A 88 7.52 -6.25 -3.17
N GLY A 89 7.14 -6.33 -1.89
CA GLY A 89 7.77 -7.21 -0.91
C GLY A 89 7.76 -8.68 -1.32
N ASN A 90 6.62 -9.19 -1.77
CA ASN A 90 6.48 -10.56 -2.25
C ASN A 90 7.40 -10.82 -3.46
N ARG A 91 7.43 -9.92 -4.45
CA ARG A 91 8.33 -10.02 -5.61
C ARG A 91 9.81 -10.00 -5.20
N LEU A 92 10.16 -9.17 -4.24
CA LEU A 92 11.53 -9.10 -3.74
C LEU A 92 11.92 -10.37 -2.96
N GLY A 93 11.00 -10.93 -2.18
CA GLY A 93 11.18 -12.21 -1.49
C GLY A 93 11.47 -13.35 -2.46
N GLU A 94 10.73 -13.43 -3.58
CA GLU A 94 11.02 -14.42 -4.63
C GLU A 94 12.41 -14.20 -5.27
N ARG A 95 12.80 -12.94 -5.52
CA ARG A 95 14.15 -12.64 -6.01
C ARG A 95 15.23 -13.06 -5.03
N PHE A 96 15.04 -12.89 -3.73
CA PHE A 96 15.99 -13.38 -2.72
C PHE A 96 16.14 -14.90 -2.78
N LYS A 97 15.03 -15.65 -2.94
CA LYS A 97 15.08 -17.12 -3.10
C LYS A 97 15.85 -17.52 -4.37
N THR A 98 15.59 -16.86 -5.49
CA THR A 98 16.32 -17.11 -6.75
C THR A 98 17.82 -16.84 -6.56
N VAL A 99 18.19 -15.68 -6.03
CA VAL A 99 19.60 -15.33 -5.80
C VAL A 99 20.29 -16.29 -4.83
N GLN A 100 19.60 -16.78 -3.79
CA GLN A 100 20.14 -17.80 -2.89
C GLN A 100 20.35 -19.14 -3.60
N LYS A 101 19.42 -19.56 -4.46
CA LYS A 101 19.53 -20.79 -5.24
C LYS A 101 20.70 -20.70 -6.23
N ASP A 102 20.73 -19.64 -7.04
CA ASP A 102 21.77 -19.40 -8.05
C ASP A 102 23.15 -19.31 -7.38
N GLY A 103 23.25 -18.63 -6.23
CA GLY A 103 24.49 -18.53 -5.47
C GLY A 103 25.00 -19.89 -4.99
N LYS A 104 24.11 -20.79 -4.55
CA LYS A 104 24.48 -22.17 -4.17
C LYS A 104 24.96 -22.99 -5.37
N GLU A 105 24.30 -22.85 -6.52
CA GLU A 105 24.68 -23.54 -7.75
C GLU A 105 26.05 -23.06 -8.27
N GLN A 106 26.28 -21.75 -8.29
CA GLN A 106 27.59 -21.16 -8.65
C GLN A 106 28.71 -21.65 -7.73
N LEU A 107 28.45 -21.70 -6.42
CA LEU A 107 29.40 -22.21 -5.45
C LEU A 107 29.71 -23.70 -5.65
N ALA A 108 28.70 -24.50 -6.00
CA ALA A 108 28.87 -25.91 -6.30
C ALA A 108 29.76 -26.12 -7.54
N VAL A 109 29.57 -25.32 -8.60
CA VAL A 109 30.41 -25.35 -9.81
C VAL A 109 31.85 -24.95 -9.48
N LEU A 110 32.05 -23.86 -8.73
CA LEU A 110 33.40 -23.40 -8.34
C LEU A 110 34.15 -24.42 -7.47
N LYS A 111 33.44 -25.18 -6.64
CA LYS A 111 34.00 -26.23 -5.79
C LYS A 111 34.05 -27.60 -6.47
N SER A 112 33.54 -27.74 -7.70
CA SER A 112 33.49 -29.00 -8.43
C SER A 112 34.88 -29.53 -8.74
N GLY A 113 35.03 -30.86 -8.67
CA GLY A 113 36.29 -31.52 -9.03
C GLY A 113 36.65 -31.34 -10.50
N GLU A 114 35.66 -31.27 -11.38
CA GLU A 114 35.82 -31.09 -12.82
C GLU A 114 36.43 -29.73 -13.16
N LEU A 115 35.90 -28.64 -12.60
CA LEU A 115 36.47 -27.31 -12.79
C LEU A 115 37.89 -27.23 -12.20
N ARG A 116 38.11 -27.79 -11.01
CA ARG A 116 39.45 -27.79 -10.39
C ARG A 116 40.51 -28.56 -11.18
N LYS A 117 40.09 -29.62 -11.88
CA LYS A 117 40.93 -30.38 -12.82
C LYS A 117 41.19 -29.56 -14.09
N ALA A 118 40.17 -28.93 -14.65
CA ALA A 118 40.31 -28.08 -15.84
C ALA A 118 41.24 -26.87 -15.60
N LEU A 119 41.27 -26.36 -14.36
CA LEU A 119 42.15 -25.27 -13.94
C LEU A 119 43.51 -25.75 -13.42
N ALA A 120 43.89 -27.01 -13.62
CA ALA A 120 45.10 -27.58 -13.01
C ALA A 120 46.39 -26.86 -13.41
N ASP A 121 46.52 -26.55 -14.69
CA ASP A 121 47.72 -25.96 -15.27
C ASP A 121 47.63 -24.43 -15.36
N ALA A 122 46.58 -23.83 -14.79
CA ALA A 122 46.33 -22.39 -14.86
C ALA A 122 46.15 -21.77 -13.47
N PRO A 123 47.26 -21.54 -12.73
CA PRO A 123 47.23 -21.11 -11.33
C PRO A 123 46.52 -19.76 -11.13
N ALA A 124 46.64 -18.83 -12.08
CA ALA A 124 45.94 -17.54 -12.01
C ALA A 124 44.42 -17.69 -11.97
N TYR A 125 43.86 -18.63 -12.76
CA TYR A 125 42.41 -18.89 -12.77
C TYR A 125 41.95 -19.65 -11.53
N ARG A 126 42.80 -20.48 -10.92
CA ARG A 126 42.50 -21.08 -9.60
C ARG A 126 42.34 -20.03 -8.51
N THR A 127 43.27 -19.06 -8.45
CA THR A 127 43.17 -17.96 -7.50
C THR A 127 41.87 -17.17 -7.66
N ILE A 128 41.51 -16.83 -8.90
CA ILE A 128 40.24 -16.14 -9.20
C ILE A 128 39.03 -16.99 -8.79
N ALA A 129 39.04 -18.29 -9.07
CA ALA A 129 37.94 -19.18 -8.68
C ALA A 129 37.78 -19.27 -7.15
N ASP A 130 38.88 -19.35 -6.41
CA ASP A 130 38.86 -19.39 -4.94
C ASP A 130 38.40 -18.04 -4.34
N GLU A 131 38.86 -16.92 -4.88
CA GLU A 131 38.40 -15.58 -4.47
C GLU A 131 36.91 -15.38 -4.77
N THR A 132 36.45 -15.83 -5.94
CA THR A 132 35.03 -15.78 -6.32
C THR A 132 34.19 -16.64 -5.38
N ALA A 133 34.67 -17.84 -5.02
CA ALA A 133 33.98 -18.70 -4.06
C ALA A 133 33.88 -18.05 -2.67
N LYS A 134 34.96 -17.41 -2.19
CA LYS A 134 34.94 -16.65 -0.92
C LYS A 134 33.96 -15.49 -0.96
N ALA A 135 33.93 -14.74 -2.06
CA ALA A 135 33.01 -13.62 -2.24
C ALA A 135 31.54 -14.08 -2.27
N LEU A 136 31.26 -15.22 -2.92
CA LEU A 136 29.93 -15.84 -2.92
C LEU A 136 29.51 -16.35 -1.54
N ASP A 137 30.39 -17.01 -0.79
CA ASP A 137 30.13 -17.46 0.59
C ASP A 137 29.84 -16.25 1.50
N ALA A 138 30.62 -15.16 1.41
CA ALA A 138 30.38 -13.93 2.17
C ALA A 138 29.05 -13.26 1.80
N ARG A 139 28.71 -13.23 0.50
CA ARG A 139 27.42 -12.71 0.03
C ARG A 139 26.25 -13.58 0.54
N ALA A 140 26.40 -14.90 0.52
CA ALA A 140 25.39 -15.84 0.98
C ALA A 140 25.09 -15.66 2.47
N ALA A 141 26.13 -15.48 3.30
CA ALA A 141 25.99 -15.22 4.72
C ALA A 141 25.16 -13.95 5.01
N GLY A 142 25.37 -12.87 4.24
CA GLY A 142 24.64 -11.60 4.42
C GLY A 142 23.24 -11.54 3.78
N LEU A 143 22.90 -12.45 2.88
CA LEU A 143 21.62 -12.41 2.15
C LEU A 143 20.41 -12.62 3.06
N GLY A 144 20.52 -13.53 4.04
CA GLY A 144 19.43 -13.80 4.99
C GLY A 144 19.09 -12.60 5.86
N ASP A 145 20.10 -11.91 6.39
CA ASP A 145 19.90 -10.72 7.22
C ASP A 145 19.37 -9.54 6.42
N ARG A 146 19.84 -9.37 5.17
CA ARG A 146 19.28 -8.38 4.25
C ARG A 146 17.81 -8.66 3.94
N GLN A 147 17.44 -9.91 3.69
CA GLN A 147 16.05 -10.28 3.47
C GLN A 147 15.18 -9.93 4.69
N LYS A 148 15.61 -10.34 5.90
CA LYS A 148 14.90 -10.02 7.15
C LYS A 148 14.75 -8.51 7.37
N ALA A 149 15.81 -7.74 7.11
CA ALA A 149 15.79 -6.29 7.28
C ALA A 149 14.79 -5.62 6.33
N VAL A 150 14.72 -6.08 5.08
CA VAL A 150 13.75 -5.56 4.10
C VAL A 150 12.33 -5.98 4.45
N ASP A 151 12.10 -7.24 4.84
CA ASP A 151 10.78 -7.72 5.27
C ASP A 151 10.27 -6.93 6.48
N ALA A 152 11.16 -6.60 7.44
CA ALA A 152 10.84 -5.78 8.59
C ALA A 152 10.48 -4.33 8.18
N ALA A 153 11.26 -3.73 7.29
CA ALA A 153 10.99 -2.37 6.78
C ALA A 153 9.65 -2.29 6.03
N ILE A 154 9.32 -3.30 5.23
CA ILE A 154 8.03 -3.40 4.52
C ILE A 154 6.87 -3.49 5.53
N LYS A 155 6.99 -4.36 6.54
CA LYS A 155 5.97 -4.48 7.60
C LYS A 155 5.77 -3.17 8.37
N GLN A 156 6.86 -2.48 8.71
CA GLN A 156 6.81 -1.18 9.38
C GLN A 156 6.15 -0.12 8.50
N ALA A 157 6.49 -0.07 7.21
CA ALA A 157 5.89 0.86 6.26
C ALA A 157 4.37 0.62 6.13
N ILE A 158 3.93 -0.64 6.02
CA ILE A 158 2.50 -0.97 5.96
C ILE A 158 1.79 -0.59 7.28
N ALA A 159 2.40 -0.87 8.44
CA ALA A 159 1.83 -0.52 9.73
C ALA A 159 1.68 1.00 9.92
N ALA A 160 2.61 1.79 9.38
CA ALA A 160 2.56 3.25 9.41
C ALA A 160 1.42 3.84 8.57
N LEU A 161 0.89 3.10 7.59
CA LEU A 161 -0.23 3.55 6.75
C LEU A 161 -1.60 3.41 7.43
N ASP A 162 -1.65 2.87 8.66
CA ASP A 162 -2.86 2.78 9.51
C ASP A 162 -4.08 2.15 8.81
N VAL A 163 -3.81 1.24 7.86
CA VAL A 163 -4.83 0.53 7.09
C VAL A 163 -5.58 -0.43 8.03
N GLY A 164 -6.72 0.02 8.57
CA GLY A 164 -7.62 -0.80 9.39
C GLY A 164 -7.89 -0.30 10.81
N LYS A 165 -7.34 0.84 11.25
CA LYS A 165 -7.80 1.49 12.51
C LYS A 165 -8.98 2.42 12.26
N ARG A 166 -10.15 1.88 11.93
CA ARG A 166 -11.45 2.56 12.10
C ARG A 166 -12.56 1.55 12.32
#